data_AF-A0A1F9Q5P3-F1
#
_entry.id   AF-A0A1F9Q5P3-F1
#
_cell.length_a   1.000
_cell.length_b   1.000
_cell.length_c   1.000
_cell.angle_alpha   90.00
_cell.angle_beta   90.00
_cell.angle_gamma   90.00
#
_symmetry.space_group_name_H-M   'P 1'
#
loop_
_entity.id
_entity.type
_entity.pdbx_description
1 polymer ?
#
loop_
_entity_poly.entity_id
_entity_poly.type
_entity_poly.pdbx_seq_one_letter_code
_entity_poly.pdbx_strand_id
1 'polypeptide(L)' 'MNPVTVGLGVAALLFGFYSLYVRLSNPTKFAKLAAMKQFWGEKLGGAIHFVAYTLVPLGVGVVLIFAGLRGINVF' A
#
# COMPACT_ATOMS: atom_id res chain seq x y z
N MET A 1 -0.64 24.52 -1.51
CA MET A 1 -1.27 23.20 -1.68
C MET A 1 -0.99 22.69 -3.08
N ASN A 2 -0.41 21.49 -3.21
CA ASN A 2 -0.19 20.81 -4.48
C ASN A 2 -1.23 19.69 -4.64
N PRO A 3 -2.24 19.85 -5.52
CA PRO A 3 -3.33 18.89 -5.65
C PRO A 3 -2.88 17.55 -6.27
N VAL A 4 -1.83 17.55 -7.09
CA VAL A 4 -1.29 16.31 -7.70
C VAL A 4 -0.65 15.45 -6.62
N THR A 5 0.23 16.03 -5.80
CA THR A 5 0.85 15.35 -4.66
C THR A 5 -0.19 14.80 -3.68
N VAL A 6 -1.24 15.57 -3.36
CA VAL A 6 -2.35 15.11 -2.51
C VAL A 6 -3.10 13.96 -3.16
N GLY A 7 -3.43 14.06 -4.45
CA GLY A 7 -4.13 13.01 -5.19
C GLY A 7 -3.36 11.68 -5.21
N LEU A 8 -2.05 11.72 -5.40
CA LEU A 8 -1.20 10.53 -5.30
C LEU A 8 -1.22 9.91 -3.90
N GLY A 9 -1.21 10.75 -2.86
CA GLY A 9 -1.31 10.26 -1.49
C GLY A 9 -2.66 9.59 -1.18
N VAL A 10 -3.76 10.17 -1.67
CA VAL A 10 -5.10 9.56 -1.57
C VAL A 10 -5.15 8.23 -2.32
N ALA A 11 -4.61 8.17 -3.54
CA ALA A 11 -4.57 6.93 -4.31
C ALA A 11 -3.76 5.83 -3.59
N ALA A 12 -2.62 6.19 -3.00
CA ALA A 12 -1.80 5.26 -2.22
C ALA A 12 -2.53 4.75 -0.96
N LEU A 13 -3.26 5.63 -0.25
CA LEU A 13 -4.11 5.24 0.88
C LEU A 13 -5.20 4.25 0.45
N LEU A 14 -5.95 4.58 -0.60
CA LEU A 14 -7.01 3.73 -1.13
C LEU A 14 -6.47 2.36 -1.53
N PHE A 15 -5.31 2.32 -2.18
CA PHE A 15 -4.64 1.06 -2.52
C PHE A 15 -4.27 0.24 -1.27
N GLY A 16 -3.68 0.88 -0.24
CA GLY A 16 -3.33 0.21 1.01
C GLY A 16 -4.54 -0.37 1.73
N PHE A 17 -5.64 0.40 1.82
CA PHE A 17 -6.89 -0.08 2.43
C PHE A 17 -7.56 -1.18 1.60
N TYR A 18 -7.59 -1.06 0.28
CA TYR A 18 -8.10 -2.09 -0.62
C TYR A 18 -7.32 -3.40 -0.45
N SER A 19 -5.99 -3.29 -0.39
CA SER A 19 -5.08 -4.42 -0.14
C SER A 19 -5.39 -5.12 1.19
N LEU A 20 -5.58 -4.35 2.27
CA LEU A 20 -5.99 -4.88 3.57
C LEU A 20 -7.35 -5.58 3.50
N TYR A 21 -8.34 -4.93 2.89
CA TYR A 21 -9.68 -5.47 2.74
C TYR A 21 -9.68 -6.81 2.00
N VAL A 22 -9.07 -6.86 0.81
CA VAL A 22 -8.99 -8.09 0.02
C VAL A 22 -8.22 -9.18 0.75
N ARG A 23 -7.18 -8.83 1.52
CA ARG A 23 -6.42 -9.81 2.32
C ARG A 23 -7.29 -10.48 3.37
N LEU A 24 -8.22 -9.74 3.98
CA LEU A 24 -9.14 -10.25 4.99
C LEU A 24 -10.33 -11.00 4.39
N SER A 25 -10.87 -10.52 3.26
CA SER A 25 -12.08 -11.08 2.65
C SER A 25 -11.82 -12.21 1.66
N ASN A 26 -10.72 -12.14 0.90
CA ASN A 26 -10.41 -13.08 -0.17
C ASN A 26 -8.89 -13.10 -0.50
N PRO A 27 -8.06 -13.69 0.38
CA PRO A 27 -6.60 -13.68 0.21
C PRO A 27 -6.12 -14.43 -1.04
N THR A 28 -6.93 -15.34 -1.60
CA THR A 28 -6.56 -16.10 -2.80
C THR A 28 -6.57 -15.25 -4.08
N LYS A 29 -7.19 -14.07 -4.07
CA LYS A 29 -7.08 -13.10 -5.18
C LYS A 29 -5.66 -12.58 -5.41
N PHE A 30 -4.77 -12.67 -4.42
CA PHE A 30 -3.39 -12.24 -4.57
C PHE A 30 -2.50 -13.36 -5.11
N ALA A 31 -2.42 -13.49 -6.43
CA ALA A 31 -1.49 -14.43 -7.08
C ALA A 31 -0.03 -14.21 -6.60
N LYS A 32 0.36 -12.95 -6.35
CA LYS A 32 1.68 -12.62 -5.79
C LYS A 32 1.86 -13.09 -4.34
N LEU A 33 0.81 -13.14 -3.53
CA LEU A 33 0.90 -13.64 -2.15
C LEU A 33 1.27 -15.13 -2.15
N ALA A 34 0.68 -15.92 -3.06
CA ALA A 34 1.02 -17.34 -3.20
C ALA A 34 2.49 -17.53 -3.62
N ALA A 35 2.96 -16.79 -4.63
CA ALA A 35 4.35 -16.83 -5.06
C ALA A 35 5.33 -16.41 -3.94
N MET A 36 4.99 -15.36 -3.18
CA MET A 36 5.79 -14.92 -2.04
C MET A 36 5.85 -15.95 -0.91
N LYS A 37 4.74 -16.61 -0.60
CA LYS A 37 4.68 -17.70 0.38
C LYS A 37 5.48 -18.93 -0.08
N GLN A 38 5.46 -19.24 -1.37
CA GLN A 38 6.25 -20.34 -1.93
C GLN A 38 7.76 -20.06 -1.82
N PHE A 39 8.20 -18.82 -2.06
CA PHE A 39 9.61 -18.47 -2.03
C PHE A 39 10.15 -18.25 -0.60
N TRP A 40 9.42 -17.50 0.24
CA TRP A 40 9.87 -17.09 1.57
C TRP A 40 9.29 -17.95 2.72
N GLY A 41 8.38 -18.86 2.41
CA GLY A 41 7.59 -19.61 3.39
C GLY A 41 6.32 -18.86 3.84
N GLU A 42 5.41 -19.61 4.47
CA GLU A 42 4.04 -19.15 4.75
C GLU A 42 3.99 -17.86 5.60
N LYS A 43 4.74 -17.85 6.71
CA LYS A 43 4.75 -16.71 7.65
C LYS A 43 5.45 -15.49 7.08
N LEU A 44 6.66 -15.67 6.54
CA LEU A 44 7.49 -14.57 6.08
C LEU A 44 6.96 -13.98 4.76
N GLY A 45 6.55 -14.81 3.80
CA GLY A 45 5.92 -14.34 2.55
C GLY A 45 4.61 -13.59 2.81
N GLY A 46 3.82 -14.04 3.78
CA GLY A 46 2.62 -13.33 4.23
C GLY A 46 2.93 -11.98 4.89
N ALA A 47 3.98 -11.90 5.71
CA ALA A 47 4.42 -10.67 6.34
C ALA A 47 4.96 -9.65 5.32
N ILE A 48 5.83 -10.09 4.39
CA ILE A 48 6.39 -9.25 3.33
C ILE A 48 5.26 -8.65 2.48
N HIS A 49 4.30 -9.48 2.05
CA HIS A 49 3.16 -8.98 1.27
C HIS A 49 2.37 -7.94 2.05
N PHE A 50 2.09 -8.18 3.33
CA PHE A 50 1.36 -7.22 4.15
C PHE A 50 2.11 -5.89 4.32
N VAL A 51 3.41 -5.93 4.61
CA VAL A 51 4.22 -4.72 4.76
C VAL A 51 4.28 -3.95 3.44
N ALA A 52 4.63 -4.62 2.34
CA ALA A 52 4.87 -3.97 1.05
C ALA A 52 3.59 -3.46 0.37
N TYR A 53 2.46 -4.17 0.52
CA TYR A 53 1.22 -3.83 -0.17
C TYR A 53 0.16 -3.18 0.72
N THR A 54 0.33 -3.17 2.04
CA THR A 54 -0.59 -2.49 2.97
C THR A 54 0.12 -1.37 3.71
N LEU A 55 1.13 -1.69 4.52
CA LEU A 55 1.73 -0.69 5.42
C LEU A 55 2.49 0.41 4.68
N VAL A 56 3.29 0.04 3.67
CA VAL A 56 4.05 1.01 2.88
C VAL A 56 3.12 1.95 2.11
N PRO A 57 2.11 1.49 1.34
CA PRO A 57 1.18 2.39 0.67
C PRO A 57 0.41 3.30 1.63
N LEU A 58 0.00 2.79 2.80
CA LEU A 58 -0.66 3.61 3.82
C LEU A 58 0.28 4.71 4.34
N GLY A 59 1.50 4.35 4.73
CA GLY A 59 2.49 5.32 5.22
C GLY A 59 2.86 6.36 4.18
N VAL A 60 3.18 5.93 2.95
CA VAL A 60 3.49 6.81 1.82
C VAL A 60 2.30 7.73 1.52
N GLY A 61 1.08 7.20 1.52
CA GLY A 61 -0.12 7.99 1.29
C GLY A 61 -0.30 9.12 2.29
N VAL A 62 -0.12 8.84 3.58
CA VAL A 62 -0.14 9.86 4.65
C VAL A 62 0.94 10.92 4.42
N VAL A 63 2.18 10.51 4.17
CA VAL A 63 3.31 11.42 3.94
C VAL A 63 3.05 12.33 2.74
N LEU A 64 2.57 11.78 1.63
CA LEU A 64 2.27 12.53 0.41
C LEU A 64 1.14 13.53 0.62
N ILE A 65 0.07 13.16 1.33
CA ILE A 65 -1.01 14.11 1.64
C ILE A 65 -0.46 15.28 2.46
N PHE A 66 0.30 15.02 3.53
CA PHE A 66 0.88 16.10 4.35
C PHE A 66 1.86 16.97 3.55
N ALA A 67 2.70 16.37 2.72
CA ALA A 67 3.63 17.09 1.86
C ALA A 67 2.88 17.99 0.86
N GLY A 68 1.87 17.44 0.18
CA GLY A 68 1.05 18.16 -0.79
C GLY A 68 0.24 19.30 -0.16
N LEU A 69 -0.31 19.11 1.05
CA LEU A 69 -0.98 20.18 1.80
C LEU A 69 -0.02 21.33 2.13
N ARG A 70 1.25 21.03 2.46
CA ARG A 70 2.33 22.01 2.65
C ARG A 70 2.87 22.62 1.35
N GLY A 71 2.35 22.21 0.19
CA GLY A 71 2.76 22.73 -1.12
C GLY A 71 4.02 22.08 -1.69
N ILE A 72 4.53 21.01 -1.07
CA ILE A 72 5.67 20.26 -1.61
C ILE A 72 5.23 19.54 -2.88
N ASN A 73 6.04 19.70 -3.92
CA ASN A 73 5.84 19.00 -5.18
C ASN A 73 6.77 17.79 -5.28
N VAL A 74 6.23 16.63 -5.63
CA VAL A 74 6.99 15.41 -5.94
C VAL A 74 7.07 15.14 -7.44
N PHE A 75 6.33 15.90 -8.26
CA PHE A 75 6.30 15.80 -9.72
C PHE A 75 6.12 17.17 -10.40
#